data_AF-S6W6I0-F1
#
_entry.id   AF-S6W6I0-F1
#
_cell.length_a   1.000
_cell.length_b   1.000
_cell.length_c   1.000
_cell.angle_alpha   90.00
_cell.angle_beta   90.00
_cell.angle_gamma   90.00
#
_symmetry.space_group_name_H-M   'P 1'
#
loop_
_entity.id
_entity.type
_entity.pdbx_description
1 polymer ?
#
loop_
_entity_poly.entity_id
_entity_poly.type
_entity_poly.pdbx_seq_one_letter_code
_entity_poly.pdbx_strand_id
1 'polypeptide(L)'
;EAVGLDPDQLRSQELVLPGVRFAVDAYVNFARRANWQEAASSSLTELFAPQIHQSRLDSWPQHYPWIDPTGYEYFRTRLGQARRDVEHGLAITLQHYTTYEGQQRMLEILQFKLDILWSMLDAMSMAYELNRPPYHSVTDQKVWHKGITP
;
A
#
# COMPACT_ATOMS: atom_id res chain seq x y z
N GLU A 1 -0.31 -11.43 -14.07
CA GLU A 1 -0.45 -11.84 -15.49
C GLU A 1 -0.01 -10.74 -16.46
N ALA A 2 -0.69 -9.58 -16.53
CA ALA A 2 -0.39 -8.52 -17.51
C ALA A 2 1.07 -8.01 -17.56
N VAL A 3 1.82 -8.15 -16.45
CA VAL A 3 3.24 -7.80 -16.36
C VAL A 3 4.19 -9.02 -16.47
N GLY A 4 3.68 -10.16 -16.95
CA GLY A 4 4.45 -11.40 -17.13
C GLY A 4 4.60 -12.29 -15.88
N LEU A 5 3.95 -11.94 -14.77
CA LEU A 5 4.01 -12.74 -13.53
C LEU A 5 2.92 -13.83 -13.49
N ASP A 6 3.35 -15.03 -13.09
CA ASP A 6 2.49 -16.17 -12.76
C ASP A 6 1.60 -15.84 -11.55
N PRO A 7 0.27 -16.02 -11.63
CA PRO A 7 -0.63 -15.89 -10.49
C PRO A 7 -0.18 -16.65 -9.23
N ASP A 8 0.39 -17.85 -9.37
CA ASP A 8 0.81 -18.66 -8.23
C ASP A 8 2.03 -18.06 -7.52
N GLN A 9 2.87 -17.33 -8.26
CA GLN A 9 3.98 -16.58 -7.66
C GLN A 9 3.49 -15.38 -6.81
N LEU A 10 2.40 -14.72 -7.23
CA LEU A 10 1.75 -13.69 -6.41
C LEU A 10 1.10 -14.31 -5.17
N ARG A 11 0.36 -15.41 -5.33
CA ARG A 11 -0.35 -16.09 -4.23
C ARG A 11 0.60 -16.65 -3.19
N SER A 12 1.75 -17.18 -3.59
CA SER A 12 2.75 -17.73 -2.66
C SER A 12 3.42 -16.66 -1.81
N GLN A 13 3.31 -15.38 -2.20
CA GLN A 13 3.95 -14.23 -1.54
C GLN A 13 5.47 -14.35 -1.39
N GLU A 14 6.12 -15.25 -2.13
CA GLU A 14 7.54 -15.54 -1.94
C GLU A 14 8.46 -14.36 -2.29
N LEU A 15 7.97 -13.44 -3.14
CA LEU A 15 8.67 -12.23 -3.53
C LEU A 15 8.42 -11.06 -2.59
N VAL A 16 7.53 -11.19 -1.61
CA VAL A 16 7.24 -10.10 -0.66
C VAL A 16 8.44 -9.91 0.26
N LEU A 17 9.09 -8.75 0.12
CA LEU A 17 10.23 -8.35 0.94
C LEU A 17 9.81 -8.20 2.41
N PRO A 18 10.69 -8.51 3.37
CA PRO A 18 10.37 -8.39 4.80
C PRO A 18 10.01 -6.96 5.19
N GLY A 19 10.68 -5.94 4.64
CA GLY A 19 10.34 -4.53 4.90
C GLY A 19 8.92 -4.15 4.44
N VAL A 20 8.50 -4.65 3.26
CA VAL A 20 7.13 -4.49 2.78
C VAL A 20 6.15 -5.21 3.71
N ARG A 21 6.46 -6.45 4.09
CA ARG A 21 5.61 -7.26 4.99
C ARG A 21 5.41 -6.56 6.33
N PHE A 22 6.47 -6.09 6.97
CA PHE A 22 6.37 -5.42 8.27
C PHE A 22 5.59 -4.10 8.21
N ALA A 23 5.75 -3.32 7.14
CA ALA A 23 4.97 -2.10 6.94
C ALA A 23 3.46 -2.41 6.81
N VAL A 24 3.10 -3.42 6.02
CA VAL A 24 1.71 -3.86 5.87
C VAL A 24 1.16 -4.47 7.16
N ASP A 25 1.94 -5.30 7.85
CA ASP A 25 1.56 -5.91 9.14
C ASP A 25 1.36 -4.86 10.22
N ALA A 26 2.14 -3.77 10.23
CA ALA A 26 1.92 -2.64 11.12
C ALA A 26 0.53 -2.04 10.92
N TYR A 27 0.07 -1.94 9.67
CA TYR A 27 -1.27 -1.42 9.37
C TYR A 27 -2.38 -2.33 9.88
N VAL A 28 -2.26 -3.64 9.64
CA VAL A 28 -3.21 -4.64 10.14
C VAL A 28 -3.24 -4.66 11.67
N ASN A 29 -2.08 -4.62 12.31
CA ASN A 29 -1.97 -4.63 13.76
C ASN A 29 -2.52 -3.35 14.40
N PHE A 30 -2.35 -2.19 13.77
CA PHE A 30 -2.99 -0.94 14.19
C PHE A 30 -4.52 -1.10 14.15
N ALA A 31 -5.08 -1.55 13.04
CA ALA A 31 -6.53 -1.74 12.90
C ALA A 31 -7.11 -2.76 13.91
N ARG A 32 -6.32 -3.76 14.33
CA ARG A 32 -6.73 -4.75 15.35
C ARG A 32 -6.76 -4.20 16.78
N ARG A 33 -5.99 -3.14 17.07
CA ARG A 33 -5.74 -2.66 18.45
C ARG A 33 -6.34 -1.29 18.72
N ALA A 34 -6.38 -0.43 17.72
CA ALA A 34 -7.01 0.89 17.81
C ALA A 34 -8.53 0.77 17.96
N ASN A 35 -9.18 1.84 18.41
CA ASN A 35 -10.64 1.90 18.31
C ASN A 35 -11.05 1.94 16.82
N TRP A 36 -12.30 1.57 16.55
CA TRP A 36 -12.76 1.39 15.17
C TRP A 36 -12.77 2.71 14.38
N GLN A 37 -12.96 3.87 15.02
CA GLN A 37 -12.92 5.17 14.36
C GLN A 37 -11.50 5.49 13.88
N GLU A 38 -10.49 5.31 14.73
CA GLU A 38 -9.08 5.46 14.36
C GLU A 38 -8.68 4.52 13.22
N ALA A 39 -9.08 3.25 13.31
CA ALA A 39 -8.85 2.26 12.27
C ALA A 39 -9.53 2.68 10.95
N ALA A 40 -10.80 3.09 10.98
CA ALA A 40 -11.53 3.53 9.80
C ALA A 40 -10.93 4.81 9.19
N SER A 41 -10.63 5.82 10.01
CA SER A 41 -10.10 7.10 9.55
C SER A 41 -8.68 6.99 8.97
N SER A 42 -7.90 5.98 9.37
CA SER A 42 -6.59 5.70 8.73
C SER A 42 -6.68 5.32 7.24
N SER A 43 -7.88 5.02 6.72
CA SER A 43 -8.10 4.77 5.29
C SER A 43 -7.98 6.05 4.43
N LEU A 44 -8.05 7.24 5.03
CA LEU A 44 -8.18 8.53 4.33
C LEU A 44 -7.04 8.89 3.37
N THR A 45 -5.94 8.15 3.32
CA THR A 45 -5.00 8.22 2.18
C THR A 45 -5.68 7.94 0.83
N GLU A 46 -6.86 7.31 0.83
CA GLU A 46 -7.68 7.15 -0.37
C GLU A 46 -8.14 8.48 -1.00
N LEU A 47 -8.12 9.60 -0.26
CA LEU A 47 -8.28 10.95 -0.82
C LEU A 47 -7.27 11.22 -1.95
N PHE A 48 -6.08 10.62 -1.87
CA PHE A 48 -4.98 10.82 -2.81
C PHE A 48 -4.89 9.70 -3.87
N ALA A 49 -5.57 8.57 -3.66
CA ALA A 49 -5.48 7.40 -4.53
C ALA A 49 -5.94 7.63 -5.98
N PRO A 50 -6.99 8.43 -6.27
CA PRO A 50 -7.40 8.67 -7.65
C PRO A 50 -6.30 9.29 -8.52
N GLN A 51 -5.53 10.24 -7.96
CA GLN A 51 -4.48 10.94 -8.70
C GLN A 51 -3.36 9.98 -9.14
N ILE A 52 -2.91 9.10 -8.23
CA ILE A 52 -1.85 8.13 -8.56
C ILE A 52 -2.34 6.99 -9.47
N HIS A 53 -3.63 6.65 -9.43
CA HIS A 53 -4.20 5.71 -10.40
C HIS A 53 -4.31 6.33 -11.79
N GLN A 54 -4.77 7.57 -11.89
CA GLN A 54 -4.83 8.30 -13.16
C GLN A 54 -3.45 8.47 -13.78
N SER A 55 -2.43 8.84 -12.99
CA SER A 55 -1.07 9.03 -13.51
C SER A 55 -0.50 7.76 -14.15
N ARG A 56 -0.80 6.58 -13.61
CA ARG A 56 -0.40 5.29 -14.19
C ARG A 56 -1.14 5.00 -15.50
N LEU A 57 -2.45 5.26 -15.54
CA LEU A 57 -3.27 5.09 -16.75
C LEU A 57 -2.80 5.99 -17.90
N ASP A 58 -2.35 7.21 -17.59
CA ASP A 58 -1.89 8.17 -18.58
C ASP A 58 -0.49 7.83 -19.12
N SER A 59 0.42 7.36 -18.25
CA SER A 59 1.85 7.25 -18.55
C SER A 59 2.32 5.84 -18.92
N TRP A 60 1.80 4.79 -18.29
CA TRP A 60 2.32 3.42 -18.47
C TRP A 60 2.15 2.89 -19.90
N PRO A 61 1.04 3.13 -20.62
CA PRO A 61 0.92 2.67 -22.00
C PRO A 61 1.98 3.26 -22.94
N GLN A 62 2.50 4.45 -22.62
CA GLN A 62 3.53 5.12 -23.41
C GLN A 62 4.94 4.58 -23.09
N HIS A 63 5.24 4.39 -21.80
CA HIS A 63 6.58 3.99 -21.36
C HIS A 63 6.79 2.46 -21.32
N TYR A 64 5.73 1.69 -21.11
CA TYR A 64 5.75 0.24 -20.95
C TYR A 64 4.70 -0.42 -21.84
N PRO A 65 4.81 -0.29 -23.18
CA PRO A 65 3.79 -0.77 -24.12
C PRO A 65 3.63 -2.30 -24.15
N TRP A 66 4.51 -3.03 -23.47
CA TRP A 66 4.48 -4.49 -23.33
C TRP A 66 3.50 -4.98 -22.25
N ILE A 67 3.01 -4.09 -21.37
CA ILE A 67 2.01 -4.45 -20.36
C ILE A 67 0.66 -4.69 -21.05
N ASP A 68 0.04 -5.84 -20.79
CA ASP A 68 -1.29 -6.15 -21.34
C ASP A 68 -2.33 -5.11 -20.87
N PRO A 69 -3.10 -4.48 -21.78
CA PRO A 69 -4.10 -3.46 -21.43
C PRO A 69 -5.18 -3.90 -20.43
N THR A 70 -5.46 -5.20 -20.32
CA THR A 70 -6.37 -5.76 -19.31
C THR A 70 -5.85 -5.55 -17.88
N GLY A 71 -4.53 -5.44 -17.69
CA GLY A 71 -3.90 -5.16 -16.40
C GLY A 71 -4.25 -3.79 -15.80
N TYR A 72 -4.72 -2.85 -16.63
CA TYR A 72 -5.11 -1.51 -16.18
C TYR A 72 -6.50 -1.45 -15.53
N GLU A 73 -7.29 -2.53 -15.60
CA GLU A 73 -8.67 -2.53 -15.15
C GLU A 73 -8.82 -2.25 -13.65
N TYR A 74 -7.86 -2.74 -12.85
CA TYR A 74 -7.80 -2.44 -11.42
C TYR A 74 -7.75 -0.92 -11.16
N PHE A 75 -6.88 -0.20 -11.86
CA PHE A 75 -6.74 1.26 -11.68
C PHE A 75 -8.01 2.00 -12.11
N ARG A 76 -8.64 1.62 -13.24
CA ARG A 76 -9.91 2.22 -13.69
C ARG A 76 -11.03 2.00 -12.68
N THR A 77 -11.16 0.78 -12.16
CA THR A 77 -12.18 0.45 -11.16
C THR A 77 -11.98 1.27 -9.87
N ARG A 78 -10.73 1.44 -9.40
CA ARG A 78 -10.44 2.21 -8.18
C ARG A 78 -10.73 3.71 -8.32
N LEU A 79 -10.65 4.30 -9.51
CA LEU A 79 -11.08 5.70 -9.73
C LEU A 79 -12.55 5.93 -9.36
N GLY A 80 -13.42 4.96 -9.68
CA GLY A 80 -14.84 5.03 -9.34
C GLY A 80 -15.14 4.67 -7.89
N GLN A 81 -14.42 3.69 -7.31
CA GLN A 81 -14.65 3.23 -5.94
C GLN A 81 -14.15 4.21 -4.88
N ALA A 82 -12.94 4.76 -5.06
CA ALA A 82 -12.29 5.60 -4.05
C ALA A 82 -13.14 6.82 -3.65
N ARG A 83 -13.94 7.39 -4.57
CA ARG A 83 -14.85 8.49 -4.23
C ARG A 83 -15.89 8.11 -3.16
N ARG A 84 -16.47 6.92 -3.25
CA ARG A 84 -17.51 6.46 -2.30
C ARG A 84 -16.92 6.11 -0.94
N ASP A 85 -15.78 5.43 -0.92
CA ASP A 85 -15.12 5.02 0.31
C ASP A 85 -14.65 6.23 1.12
N VAL A 86 -14.12 7.25 0.42
CA VAL A 86 -13.66 8.51 1.01
C VAL A 86 -14.80 9.35 1.60
N GLU A 87 -15.95 9.46 0.93
CA GLU A 87 -17.09 10.23 1.46
C GLU A 87 -17.52 9.71 2.84
N HIS A 88 -17.63 8.39 2.97
CA HIS A 88 -18.00 7.76 4.24
C HIS A 88 -16.90 7.90 5.29
N GLY A 89 -15.64 7.59 4.93
CA GLY A 89 -14.50 7.70 5.84
C GLY A 89 -14.28 9.13 6.34
N LEU A 90 -14.46 10.12 5.48
CA LEU A 90 -14.33 11.54 5.82
C LEU A 90 -15.45 11.99 6.76
N ALA A 91 -16.69 11.55 6.53
CA ALA A 91 -17.81 11.84 7.41
C ALA A 91 -17.58 11.29 8.83
N ILE A 92 -17.15 10.03 8.97
CA ILE A 92 -16.79 9.44 10.28
C ILE A 92 -15.72 10.28 10.95
N THR A 93 -14.66 10.63 10.21
CA THR A 93 -13.51 11.38 10.73
C THR A 93 -13.93 12.74 11.25
N LEU A 94 -14.68 13.51 10.47
CA LEU A 94 -15.14 14.85 10.85
C LEU A 94 -16.13 14.81 12.03
N GLN A 95 -16.94 13.76 12.15
CA GLN A 95 -17.87 13.59 13.27
C GLN A 95 -17.16 13.16 14.56
N HIS A 96 -16.08 12.37 14.47
CA HIS A 96 -15.39 11.83 15.63
C HIS A 96 -14.35 12.80 16.23
N TYR A 97 -13.58 13.50 15.38
CA TYR A 97 -12.48 14.36 15.81
C TYR A 97 -12.88 15.83 15.89
N THR A 98 -13.65 16.19 16.92
CA THR A 98 -14.22 17.54 17.10
C THR A 98 -13.43 18.44 18.06
N THR A 99 -12.35 17.95 18.66
CA THR A 99 -11.44 18.73 19.51
C THR A 99 -10.08 18.88 18.85
N TYR A 100 -9.32 19.90 19.27
CA TYR A 100 -7.97 20.11 18.75
C TYR A 100 -7.08 18.89 18.97
N GLU A 101 -7.10 18.30 20.17
CA GLU A 101 -6.30 17.13 20.52
C GLU A 101 -6.68 15.91 19.67
N GLY A 102 -7.99 15.71 19.44
CA GLY A 102 -8.48 14.65 18.57
C GLY A 102 -8.02 14.84 17.12
N GLN A 103 -8.07 16.06 16.60
CA GLN A 103 -7.62 16.38 15.25
C GLN A 103 -6.11 16.16 15.09
N GLN A 104 -5.30 16.60 16.06
CA GLN A 104 -3.85 16.34 16.04
C GLN A 104 -3.56 14.84 16.06
N ARG A 105 -4.28 14.07 16.89
CA ARG A 105 -4.16 12.61 16.92
C ARG A 105 -4.53 11.97 15.57
N MET A 106 -5.58 12.47 14.90
CA MET A 106 -5.96 11.94 13.59
C MET A 106 -4.93 12.27 12.51
N LEU A 107 -4.36 13.46 12.53
CA LEU A 107 -3.28 13.83 11.61
C LEU A 107 -2.06 12.91 11.80
N GLU A 108 -1.71 12.58 13.04
CA GLU A 108 -0.65 11.61 13.34
C GLU A 108 -0.97 10.20 12.82
N ILE A 109 -2.22 9.76 12.94
CA ILE A 109 -2.67 8.47 12.36
C ILE A 109 -2.54 8.48 10.83
N LEU A 110 -2.87 9.61 10.19
CA LEU A 110 -2.69 9.76 8.74
C LEU A 110 -1.21 9.76 8.36
N GLN A 111 -0.35 10.41 9.15
CA GLN A 111 1.11 10.38 8.97
C GLN A 111 1.65 8.95 9.09
N PHE A 112 1.25 8.21 10.12
CA PHE A 112 1.57 6.79 10.27
C PHE A 112 1.20 5.97 9.02
N LYS A 113 0.01 6.23 8.45
CA LYS A 113 -0.40 5.56 7.21
C LYS A 113 0.49 5.96 6.02
N LEU A 114 0.89 7.22 5.91
CA LEU A 114 1.82 7.67 4.88
C LEU A 114 3.20 7.01 5.02
N ASP A 115 3.70 6.89 6.25
CA ASP A 115 4.98 6.24 6.55
C ASP A 115 4.98 4.75 6.17
N ILE A 116 3.85 4.05 6.35
CA ILE A 116 3.67 2.68 5.86
C ILE A 116 3.85 2.61 4.34
N LEU A 117 3.13 3.45 3.60
CA LEU A 117 3.19 3.46 2.14
C LEU A 117 4.60 3.81 1.63
N TRP A 118 5.27 4.74 2.31
CA TRP A 118 6.63 5.13 2.00
C TRP A 118 7.63 3.99 2.27
N SER A 119 7.55 3.36 3.44
CA SER A 119 8.44 2.26 3.85
C SER A 119 8.35 1.05 2.92
N MET A 120 7.17 0.80 2.32
CA MET A 120 7.02 -0.23 1.30
C MET A 120 7.90 0.07 0.07
N LEU A 121 7.93 1.33 -0.39
CA LEU A 121 8.73 1.76 -1.52
C LEU A 121 10.23 1.82 -1.19
N ASP A 122 10.60 2.16 0.05
CA ASP A 122 12.01 2.11 0.49
C ASP A 122 12.55 0.67 0.40
N ALA A 123 11.78 -0.31 0.86
CA ALA A 123 12.16 -1.72 0.78
C ALA A 123 12.31 -2.18 -0.69
N MET A 124 11.39 -1.76 -1.57
CA MET A 124 11.47 -2.06 -3.01
C MET A 124 12.69 -1.38 -3.65
N SER A 125 12.98 -0.12 -3.31
CA SER A 125 14.13 0.63 -3.81
C SER A 125 15.44 -0.05 -3.42
N MET A 126 15.58 -0.47 -2.17
CA MET A 126 16.75 -1.21 -1.71
C MET A 126 16.97 -2.49 -2.53
N ALA A 127 15.91 -3.26 -2.77
CA ALA A 127 16.02 -4.54 -3.46
C ALA A 127 16.22 -4.43 -4.98
N TYR A 128 15.49 -3.52 -5.63
CA TYR A 128 15.33 -3.52 -7.09
C TYR A 128 16.00 -2.35 -7.82
N GLU A 129 16.32 -1.25 -7.11
CA GLU A 129 17.04 -0.11 -7.68
C GLU A 129 18.51 -0.09 -7.22
N LEU A 130 18.74 -0.35 -5.93
CA LEU A 130 20.07 -0.26 -5.32
C LEU A 130 20.84 -1.58 -5.31
N ASN A 131 20.25 -2.68 -5.79
CA ASN A 131 20.83 -4.04 -5.76
C ASN A 131 21.28 -4.47 -4.35
N ARG A 132 20.51 -4.09 -3.33
CA ARG A 132 20.73 -4.42 -1.92
C ARG A 132 19.51 -5.14 -1.32
N PRO A 133 19.04 -6.26 -1.91
CA PRO A 133 18.01 -7.07 -1.27
C PRO A 133 18.50 -7.63 0.07
N PRO A 134 17.59 -8.13 0.94
CA PRO A 134 18.00 -8.75 2.20
C PRO A 134 19.05 -9.84 1.98
N TYR A 135 20.11 -9.81 2.80
CA TYR A 135 21.23 -10.76 2.79
C TYR A 135 22.13 -10.74 1.55
N HIS A 136 22.05 -9.69 0.71
CA HIS A 136 22.84 -9.56 -0.52
C HIS A 136 24.36 -9.66 -0.34
N SER A 137 24.90 -9.40 0.85
CA SER A 137 26.32 -9.53 1.13
C SER A 137 26.77 -10.97 1.41
N VAL A 138 25.84 -11.91 1.56
CA VAL A 138 26.10 -13.30 1.94
C VAL A 138 25.59 -14.28 0.87
N THR A 139 24.45 -13.99 0.23
CA THR A 139 23.86 -14.87 -0.78
C THR A 139 23.02 -14.09 -1.79
N ASP A 140 22.99 -14.61 -3.02
CA ASP A 140 22.08 -14.15 -4.08
C ASP A 140 20.70 -14.85 -4.02
N GLN A 141 20.54 -15.83 -3.11
CA GLN A 141 19.27 -16.53 -2.93
C GLN A 141 18.27 -15.71 -2.11
N LYS A 142 16.98 -15.86 -2.42
CA LYS A 142 15.88 -15.22 -1.69
C LYS A 142 15.59 -16.01 -0.40
N VAL A 143 16.33 -15.71 0.66
CA VAL A 143 16.31 -16.49 1.92
C VAL A 143 15.50 -15.86 3.08
N TRP A 144 14.78 -14.76 2.84
CA TRP A 144 13.90 -14.18 3.85
C TRP A 144 12.64 -15.04 4.09
N HIS A 145 12.05 -14.92 5.27
CA HIS A 145 10.83 -15.66 5.61
C HIS A 145 9.65 -15.25 4.72
N LYS A 146 8.80 -16.23 4.35
CA LYS A 146 7.63 -16.03 3.47
C LYS A 146 6.34 -15.74 4.23
N GLY A 147 6.43 -15.46 5.53
CA GLY A 147 5.31 -15.41 6.48
C GLY A 147 5.40 -16.55 7.49
N ILE A 148 4.91 -16.31 8.71
CA ILE A 148 4.80 -17.32 9.77
C ILE A 148 3.33 -17.74 9.79
N THR A 149 3.03 -18.94 9.32
CA THR A 149 1.69 -19.52 9.47
C THR A 149 1.43 -19.72 10.97
N PRO A 150 0.26 -19.34 11.50
CA PRO A 150 -0.11 -19.61 12.89
C PRO A 150 -0.05 -21.10 13.24
#